data_AF-A0A1A5YH04-F1
#
_entry.id   AF-A0A1A5YH04-F1
#
_cell.length_a   1.000
_cell.length_b   1.000
_cell.length_c   1.000
_cell.angle_alpha   90.00
_cell.angle_beta   90.00
_cell.angle_gamma   90.00
#
_symmetry.space_group_name_H-M   'P 1'
#
loop_
_entity.id
_entity.type
_entity.pdbx_description
1 polymer ?
#
loop_
_entity_poly.entity_id
_entity_poly.type
_entity_poly.pdbx_seq_one_letter_code
_entity_poly.pdbx_strand_id
1 'polypeptide(L)'
;MMPGYIACLLLLAGCILLATGWKPYVAPGLSNVSICVIAALTLILYVLPAWKLPVQGIVYIQPFAIPLMLAGIVSLFARSTFTGSCYLVMVACLLSLIWGCLHSLYSYEPFLAWLKPGWDIPVLCGLLVSLLISDVRRQPGLLIWCSVLGEGFAAWLDQGSYYAVMGSARWWDIVLLSYAVAICGNGAQALAKAGGLRLSRIFARLGPKGG
;
A
#
# COMPACT_ATOMS: atom_id res chain seq x y z
N MET A 1 -7.31 19.09 1.30
CA MET A 1 -6.68 18.43 2.45
C MET A 1 -5.21 18.75 2.40
N MET A 2 -4.59 19.00 3.55
CA MET A 2 -3.15 19.27 3.60
C MET A 2 -2.40 17.99 3.17
N PRO A 3 -1.52 18.06 2.16
CA PRO A 3 -0.69 16.93 1.76
C PRO A 3 0.09 16.38 2.97
N GLY A 4 0.10 15.07 3.14
CA GLY A 4 0.79 14.36 4.23
C GLY A 4 0.01 14.26 5.54
N TYR A 5 -1.19 14.81 5.62
CA TYR A 5 -2.02 14.72 6.82
C TYR A 5 -2.38 13.27 7.18
N ILE A 6 -2.73 12.44 6.19
CA ILE A 6 -3.11 11.05 6.42
C ILE A 6 -1.90 10.23 6.84
N ALA A 7 -0.76 10.46 6.19
CA ALA A 7 0.51 9.87 6.53
C ALA A 7 0.89 10.17 7.98
N CYS A 8 0.82 11.43 8.40
CA CYS A 8 1.06 11.82 9.79
C CYS A 8 0.09 11.14 10.76
N LEU A 9 -1.20 11.10 10.42
CA LEU A 9 -2.22 10.47 11.27
C LEU A 9 -2.01 8.96 11.42
N LEU A 10 -1.71 8.26 10.32
CA LEU A 10 -1.42 6.83 10.31
C LEU A 10 -0.11 6.50 11.04
N LEU A 11 0.92 7.33 10.86
CA LEU A 11 2.18 7.20 11.62
C LEU A 11 1.94 7.41 13.12
N LEU A 12 1.16 8.43 13.49
CA LEU A 12 0.80 8.68 14.89
C LEU A 12 0.01 7.52 15.48
N ALA A 13 -1.02 7.03 14.78
CA ALA A 13 -1.78 5.85 15.19
C ALA A 13 -0.88 4.62 15.33
N GLY A 14 0.05 4.42 14.39
CA GLY A 14 1.07 3.38 14.45
C GLY A 14 1.95 3.50 15.69
N CYS A 15 2.45 4.70 16.00
CA CYS A 15 3.22 4.98 17.21
C CYS A 15 2.41 4.67 18.49
N ILE A 16 1.13 5.04 18.54
CA ILE A 16 0.24 4.73 19.67
C ILE A 16 0.07 3.21 19.82
N LEU A 17 -0.19 2.48 18.73
CA LEU A 17 -0.31 1.02 18.75
C LEU A 17 0.98 0.35 19.24
N LEU A 18 2.13 0.83 18.78
CA LEU A 18 3.43 0.33 19.20
C LEU A 18 3.70 0.61 20.68
N ALA A 19 3.38 1.82 21.15
CA ALA A 19 3.52 2.22 22.56
C ALA A 19 2.59 1.43 23.49
N THR A 20 1.40 1.06 23.01
CA THR A 20 0.39 0.28 23.77
C THR A 20 0.60 -1.23 23.71
N GLY A 21 1.73 -1.70 23.17
CA GLY A 21 2.11 -3.12 23.21
C GLY A 21 1.60 -3.97 22.05
N TRP A 22 1.01 -3.39 21.00
CA TRP A 22 0.53 -4.13 19.82
C TRP A 22 1.63 -4.58 18.86
N LYS A 23 2.90 -4.29 19.19
CA LYS A 23 4.07 -4.67 18.40
C LYS A 23 4.07 -6.12 17.90
N PRO A 24 3.75 -7.16 18.70
CA PRO A 24 3.76 -8.55 18.22
C PRO A 24 2.82 -8.80 17.05
N TYR A 25 1.75 -8.02 16.94
CA TYR A 25 0.73 -8.15 15.91
C TYR A 25 1.05 -7.31 14.67
N VAL A 26 1.56 -6.09 14.87
CA VAL A 26 1.82 -5.14 13.77
C VAL A 26 3.17 -5.39 13.11
N ALA A 27 4.20 -5.72 13.89
CA ALA A 27 5.59 -5.78 13.45
C ALA A 27 6.35 -6.98 14.07
N PRO A 28 5.88 -8.23 13.88
CA PRO A 28 6.53 -9.40 14.45
C PRO A 28 7.96 -9.56 13.92
N GLY A 29 8.94 -9.54 14.82
CA GLY A 29 10.37 -9.73 14.50
C GLY A 29 11.19 -8.46 14.32
N LEU A 30 10.58 -7.27 14.38
CA LEU A 30 11.33 -6.01 14.38
C LEU A 30 11.78 -5.65 15.80
N SER A 31 13.01 -5.14 15.94
CA SER A 31 13.48 -4.63 17.24
C SER A 31 12.79 -3.28 17.56
N ASN A 32 12.62 -2.92 18.85
CA ASN A 32 12.04 -1.62 19.22
C ASN A 32 12.88 -0.46 18.66
N VAL A 33 14.21 -0.66 18.62
CA VAL A 33 15.17 0.29 18.05
C VAL A 33 14.93 0.45 16.55
N SER A 34 14.77 -0.65 15.80
CA SER A 34 14.48 -0.59 14.36
C SER A 34 13.20 0.18 14.07
N ILE A 35 12.17 -0.01 14.88
CA ILE A 35 10.88 0.69 14.74
C ILE A 35 11.05 2.19 15.03
N CYS A 36 11.74 2.55 16.11
CA CYS A 36 12.03 3.96 16.42
C CYS A 36 12.90 4.62 15.35
N VAL A 37 13.90 3.92 14.83
CA VAL A 37 14.77 4.40 13.75
C VAL A 37 13.97 4.61 12.48
N ILE A 38 13.10 3.66 12.09
CA ILE A 38 12.22 3.81 10.93
C ILE A 38 11.30 5.01 11.11
N ALA A 39 10.63 5.13 12.26
CA ALA A 39 9.71 6.24 12.54
C ALA A 39 10.43 7.59 12.53
N ALA A 40 11.58 7.69 13.20
CA ALA A 40 12.39 8.90 13.23
C ALA A 40 12.92 9.26 11.84
N LEU A 41 13.39 8.28 11.07
CA LEU A 41 13.84 8.48 9.70
C LEU A 41 12.68 8.99 8.83
N THR A 42 11.50 8.36 8.89
CA THR A 42 10.32 8.82 8.15
C THR A 42 9.92 10.25 8.54
N LEU A 43 9.98 10.59 9.83
CA LEU A 43 9.66 11.93 10.31
C LEU A 43 10.67 12.98 9.83
N ILE A 44 11.97 12.68 9.91
CA ILE A 44 13.04 13.57 9.45
C ILE A 44 12.94 13.79 7.94
N LEU A 45 12.69 12.71 7.18
CA LEU A 45 12.53 12.76 5.74
C LEU A 45 11.29 13.57 5.31
N TYR A 46 10.26 13.64 6.15
CA TYR A 46 9.07 14.45 5.92
C TYR A 46 9.34 15.96 6.08
N VAL A 47 10.28 16.35 6.95
CA VAL A 47 10.55 17.75 7.31
C VAL A 47 11.57 18.42 6.37
N LEU A 48 12.43 17.64 5.72
CA LEU A 48 13.49 18.20 4.89
C LEU A 48 12.96 18.85 3.59
N PRO A 49 13.47 20.03 3.21
CA PRO A 49 13.03 20.73 2.00
C PRO A 49 13.31 19.87 0.77
N ALA A 50 12.24 19.47 0.09
CA ALA A 50 12.28 18.48 -0.96
C ALA A 50 12.89 19.05 -2.26
N TRP A 51 14.16 18.73 -2.48
CA TRP A 51 14.76 18.85 -3.81
C TRP A 51 14.01 17.92 -4.76
N LYS A 52 13.67 18.40 -5.95
CA LYS A 52 12.98 17.62 -6.98
C LYS A 52 13.99 17.25 -8.06
N LEU A 53 14.21 15.96 -8.28
CA LEU A 53 15.02 15.46 -9.40
C LEU A 53 14.09 15.23 -10.60
N PRO A 54 14.17 16.02 -11.68
CA PRO A 54 13.40 15.75 -12.89
C PRO A 54 14.01 14.55 -13.62
N VAL A 55 13.19 13.57 -14.01
CA VAL A 55 13.66 12.38 -14.76
C VAL A 55 13.36 12.53 -16.25
N GLN A 56 12.15 13.00 -16.62
CA GLN A 56 11.71 13.16 -18.02
C GLN A 56 10.80 14.39 -18.21
N GLY A 57 10.93 15.42 -17.36
CA GLY A 57 10.08 16.61 -17.37
C GLY A 57 8.65 16.41 -16.86
N ILE A 58 8.11 15.19 -16.98
CA ILE A 58 6.77 14.81 -16.49
C ILE A 58 6.78 14.06 -15.14
N VAL A 59 7.91 13.41 -14.81
CA VAL A 59 8.11 12.68 -13.54
C VAL A 59 9.20 13.35 -12.71
N TYR A 60 8.86 13.64 -11.46
CA TYR A 60 9.76 14.17 -10.45
C TYR A 60 9.90 13.17 -9.31
N ILE A 61 11.15 12.86 -8.95
CA ILE A 61 11.46 11.99 -7.82
C ILE A 61 12.09 12.84 -6.74
N GLN A 62 11.51 12.80 -5.54
CA GLN A 62 12.17 13.37 -4.35
C GLN A 62 13.19 12.35 -3.83
N PRO A 63 14.39 12.79 -3.39
CA PRO A 63 15.46 11.89 -2.93
C PRO A 63 14.99 10.88 -1.88
N PHE A 64 14.01 11.26 -1.06
CA PHE A 64 13.45 10.43 0.01
C PHE A 64 12.60 9.25 -0.48
N ALA A 65 12.12 9.28 -1.73
CA ALA A 65 11.46 8.14 -2.34
C ALA A 65 12.44 6.99 -2.64
N ILE A 66 13.70 7.31 -2.97
CA ILE A 66 14.72 6.35 -3.38
C ILE A 66 14.95 5.24 -2.34
N PRO A 67 15.23 5.53 -1.05
CA PRO A 67 15.42 4.48 -0.06
C PRO A 67 14.17 3.63 0.13
N LEU A 68 12.96 4.22 -0.01
CA LEU A 68 11.71 3.48 0.08
C LEU A 68 11.51 2.54 -1.13
N MET A 69 11.84 3.01 -2.34
CA MET A 69 11.80 2.18 -3.55
C MET A 69 12.77 1.01 -3.45
N LEU A 70 14.00 1.25 -2.97
CA LEU A 70 14.98 0.20 -2.70
C LEU A 70 14.47 -0.78 -1.64
N ALA A 71 13.90 -0.30 -0.54
CA ALA A 71 13.27 -1.15 0.46
C ALA A 71 12.11 -1.98 -0.13
N GLY A 72 11.37 -1.40 -1.08
CA GLY A 72 10.32 -2.11 -1.82
C GLY A 72 10.87 -3.24 -2.70
N ILE A 73 12.00 -3.02 -3.39
CA ILE A 73 12.70 -4.09 -4.14
C ILE A 73 13.09 -5.19 -3.16
N VAL A 74 13.76 -4.84 -2.06
CA VAL A 74 14.19 -5.82 -1.07
C VAL A 74 12.99 -6.61 -0.53
N SER A 75 11.87 -5.95 -0.21
CA SER A 75 10.64 -6.62 0.27
C SER A 75 10.04 -7.59 -0.76
N LEU A 76 10.09 -7.25 -2.06
CA LEU A 76 9.57 -8.11 -3.13
C LEU A 76 10.44 -9.34 -3.39
N PHE A 77 11.76 -9.17 -3.38
CA PHE A 77 12.70 -10.24 -3.71
C PHE A 77 13.23 -11.02 -2.50
N ALA A 78 13.08 -10.49 -1.28
CA ALA A 78 13.46 -11.20 -0.08
C ALA A 78 12.65 -12.47 0.07
N ARG A 79 13.33 -13.63 -0.03
CA ARG A 79 12.77 -14.97 0.19
C ARG A 79 11.73 -15.42 -0.85
N SER A 80 11.79 -14.87 -2.06
CA SER A 80 10.93 -15.30 -3.16
C SER A 80 11.67 -16.26 -4.10
N THR A 81 10.99 -17.32 -4.53
CA THR A 81 11.44 -18.13 -5.66
C THR A 81 11.28 -17.32 -6.95
N PHE A 82 12.03 -17.66 -8.01
CA PHE A 82 11.93 -16.96 -9.29
C PHE A 82 10.49 -16.84 -9.79
N THR A 83 9.73 -17.94 -9.78
CA THR A 83 8.32 -17.97 -10.15
C THR A 83 7.45 -17.06 -9.28
N GLY A 84 7.70 -17.06 -7.95
CA GLY A 84 6.99 -16.17 -7.03
C GLY A 84 7.27 -14.69 -7.30
N SER A 85 8.52 -14.36 -7.64
CA SER A 85 8.91 -12.99 -7.96
C SER A 85 8.28 -12.51 -9.26
N CYS A 86 8.24 -13.35 -10.30
CA CYS A 86 7.56 -13.03 -11.56
C CYS A 86 6.07 -12.78 -11.34
N TYR A 87 5.41 -13.60 -10.51
CA TYR A 87 4.01 -13.38 -10.15
C TYR A 87 3.81 -12.02 -9.45
N LEU A 88 4.65 -11.69 -8.46
CA LEU A 88 4.57 -10.40 -7.77
C LEU A 88 4.77 -9.22 -8.71
N VAL A 89 5.74 -9.30 -9.63
CA VAL A 89 5.98 -8.26 -10.64
C VAL A 89 4.76 -8.11 -11.56
N MET A 90 4.17 -9.22 -12.01
CA MET A 90 2.96 -9.18 -12.84
C MET A 90 1.78 -8.54 -12.10
N VAL A 91 1.59 -8.86 -10.82
CA VAL A 91 0.56 -8.23 -9.97
C VAL A 91 0.84 -6.75 -9.80
N ALA A 92 2.09 -6.35 -9.54
CA ALA A 92 2.47 -4.95 -9.44
C ALA A 92 2.14 -4.19 -10.74
N CYS A 93 2.50 -4.75 -11.89
CA CYS A 93 2.21 -4.16 -13.20
C CYS A 93 0.70 -4.04 -13.44
N LEU A 94 -0.08 -5.08 -13.14
CA LEU A 94 -1.53 -5.06 -13.31
C LEU A 94 -2.19 -3.98 -12.45
N LEU A 95 -1.81 -3.90 -11.17
CA LEU A 95 -2.34 -2.88 -10.26
C LEU A 95 -1.91 -1.47 -10.65
N SER A 96 -0.70 -1.31 -11.17
CA SER A 96 -0.20 -0.03 -11.69
C SER A 96 -0.98 0.42 -12.91
N LEU A 97 -1.35 -0.51 -13.79
CA LEU A 97 -2.19 -0.22 -14.95
C LEU A 97 -3.59 0.21 -14.50
N ILE A 98 -4.21 -0.53 -13.57
CA ILE A 98 -5.50 -0.14 -12.98
C ILE A 98 -5.41 1.25 -12.34
N TRP A 99 -4.35 1.51 -11.60
CA TRP A 99 -4.09 2.80 -10.95
C TRP A 99 -4.05 3.94 -11.96
N GLY A 100 -3.20 3.84 -12.99
CA GLY A 100 -3.06 4.91 -13.96
C GLY A 100 -4.30 5.08 -14.85
N CYS A 101 -4.97 3.99 -15.21
CA CYS A 101 -6.25 4.05 -15.93
C CYS A 101 -7.34 4.75 -15.11
N LEU A 102 -7.47 4.43 -13.82
CA LEU A 102 -8.45 5.09 -12.94
C LEU A 102 -8.10 6.56 -12.72
N HIS A 103 -6.81 6.88 -12.57
CA HIS A 103 -6.38 8.26 -12.46
C HIS A 103 -6.79 9.06 -13.69
N SER A 104 -6.46 8.55 -14.89
CA SER A 104 -6.81 9.20 -16.15
C SER A 104 -8.34 9.28 -16.32
N LEU A 105 -9.08 8.21 -15.99
CA LEU A 105 -10.55 8.21 -16.03
C LEU A 105 -11.16 9.30 -15.13
N TYR A 106 -10.65 9.46 -13.91
CA TYR A 106 -11.10 10.51 -12.98
C TYR A 106 -10.66 11.91 -13.38
N SER A 107 -9.57 12.05 -14.14
CA SER A 107 -9.17 13.32 -14.76
C SER A 107 -10.20 13.78 -15.79
N TYR A 108 -10.80 12.87 -16.56
CA TYR A 108 -11.83 13.20 -17.56
C TYR A 108 -13.24 13.28 -16.97
N GLU A 109 -13.62 12.37 -16.07
CA GLU A 109 -14.98 12.25 -15.55
C GLU A 109 -15.00 12.13 -14.02
N PRO A 110 -15.04 13.26 -13.28
CA PRO A 110 -14.93 13.26 -11.82
C PRO A 110 -16.15 12.70 -11.10
N PHE A 111 -17.30 12.58 -11.77
CA PHE A 111 -18.53 12.03 -11.17
C PHE A 111 -18.44 10.52 -10.88
N LEU A 112 -17.46 9.82 -11.46
CA LEU A 112 -17.22 8.40 -11.22
C LEU A 112 -16.48 8.13 -9.90
N ALA A 113 -16.00 9.16 -9.20
CA ALA A 113 -15.35 9.01 -7.91
C ALA A 113 -16.37 8.60 -6.82
N TRP A 114 -16.03 7.56 -6.05
CA TRP A 114 -16.90 6.97 -5.02
C TRP A 114 -16.72 7.66 -3.66
N LEU A 115 -15.49 7.97 -3.25
CA LEU A 115 -15.20 8.77 -2.05
C LEU A 115 -14.64 10.13 -2.46
N LYS A 116 -13.46 10.09 -3.07
CA LYS A 116 -12.70 11.26 -3.49
C LYS A 116 -11.67 10.81 -4.53
N PRO A 117 -11.46 11.55 -5.64
CA PRO A 117 -10.58 11.12 -6.73
C PRO A 117 -9.15 10.70 -6.31
N GLY A 118 -8.64 11.22 -5.19
CA GLY A 118 -7.32 10.86 -4.66
C GLY A 118 -7.29 9.69 -3.67
N TRP A 119 -8.43 9.18 -3.21
CA TRP A 119 -8.53 8.13 -2.17
C TRP A 119 -9.03 6.81 -2.73
N ASP A 120 -9.90 6.86 -3.74
CA ASP A 120 -10.51 5.66 -4.31
C ASP A 120 -9.45 4.70 -4.85
N ILE A 121 -8.45 5.25 -5.56
CA ILE A 121 -7.36 4.49 -6.15
C ILE A 121 -6.52 3.76 -5.08
N PRO A 122 -5.94 4.43 -4.06
CA PRO A 122 -5.19 3.71 -3.02
C PRO A 122 -6.05 2.75 -2.21
N VAL A 123 -7.32 3.06 -1.94
CA VAL A 123 -8.24 2.13 -1.25
C VAL A 123 -8.47 0.87 -2.09
N LEU A 124 -8.78 1.02 -3.39
CA LEU A 124 -8.98 -0.11 -4.29
C LEU A 124 -7.72 -0.96 -4.42
N CYS A 125 -6.56 -0.33 -4.62
CA CYS A 125 -5.30 -1.05 -4.73
C CYS A 125 -4.95 -1.77 -3.42
N GLY A 126 -5.18 -1.15 -2.26
CA GLY A 126 -5.02 -1.80 -0.96
C GLY A 126 -5.91 -3.05 -0.81
N LEU A 127 -7.18 -2.95 -1.20
CA LEU A 127 -8.13 -4.07 -1.19
C LEU A 127 -7.68 -5.19 -2.13
N LEU A 128 -7.33 -4.86 -3.38
CA LEU A 128 -6.86 -5.83 -4.36
C LEU A 128 -5.57 -6.52 -3.92
N VAL A 129 -4.62 -5.79 -3.33
CA VAL A 129 -3.40 -6.38 -2.76
C VAL A 129 -3.73 -7.37 -1.65
N SER A 130 -4.67 -7.04 -0.76
CA SER A 130 -5.10 -7.98 0.29
C SER A 130 -5.73 -9.25 -0.27
N LEU A 131 -6.43 -9.16 -1.41
CA LEU A 131 -7.07 -10.30 -2.09
C LEU A 131 -6.06 -11.17 -2.85
N LEU A 132 -5.07 -10.56 -3.50
CA LEU A 132 -4.10 -11.24 -4.35
C LEU A 132 -2.90 -11.79 -3.57
N ILE A 133 -2.50 -11.14 -2.48
CA ILE A 133 -1.32 -11.51 -1.69
C ILE A 133 -1.71 -11.76 -0.24
N SER A 134 -1.59 -13.01 0.21
CA SER A 134 -1.81 -13.37 1.61
C SER A 134 -0.61 -13.07 2.53
N ASP A 135 0.60 -12.95 1.98
CA ASP A 135 1.80 -12.67 2.76
C ASP A 135 1.97 -11.16 3.00
N VAL A 136 1.59 -10.71 4.19
CA VAL A 136 1.67 -9.31 4.65
C VAL A 136 3.07 -8.72 4.47
N ARG A 137 4.13 -9.53 4.52
CA ARG A 137 5.53 -9.06 4.41
C ARG A 137 5.88 -8.55 3.01
N ARG A 138 5.14 -9.00 1.98
CA ARG A 138 5.36 -8.65 0.56
C ARG A 138 4.48 -7.50 0.09
N GLN A 139 3.36 -7.27 0.79
CA GLN A 139 2.41 -6.20 0.47
C GLN A 139 3.01 -4.79 0.43
N PRO A 140 3.88 -4.35 1.36
CA PRO A 140 4.40 -2.99 1.33
C PRO A 140 5.28 -2.75 0.09
N GLY A 141 6.16 -3.68 -0.25
CA GLY A 141 6.99 -3.57 -1.46
C GLY A 141 6.16 -3.54 -2.74
N LEU A 142 5.10 -4.35 -2.81
CA LEU A 142 4.17 -4.35 -3.93
C LEU A 142 3.45 -3.01 -4.07
N LEU A 143 2.94 -2.45 -2.96
CA LEU A 143 2.20 -1.18 -2.97
C LEU A 143 3.09 0.01 -3.32
N ILE A 144 4.34 0.03 -2.85
CA ILE A 144 5.32 1.06 -3.23
C ILE A 144 5.58 1.03 -4.73
N TRP A 145 5.84 -0.15 -5.30
CA TRP A 145 6.09 -0.26 -6.74
C TRP A 145 4.83 -0.03 -7.57
N CYS A 146 3.67 -0.45 -7.07
CA CYS A 146 2.38 -0.14 -7.68
C CYS A 146 2.14 1.38 -7.75
N SER A 147 2.44 2.13 -6.69
CA SER A 147 2.25 3.58 -6.69
C SER A 147 3.27 4.28 -7.59
N VAL A 148 4.53 3.84 -7.62
CA VAL A 148 5.55 4.43 -8.52
C VAL A 148 5.16 4.22 -9.99
N LEU A 149 4.88 2.98 -10.38
CA LEU A 149 4.54 2.66 -11.76
C LEU A 149 3.18 3.24 -12.14
N GLY A 150 2.19 3.22 -11.24
CA GLY A 150 0.86 3.79 -11.47
C GLY A 150 0.88 5.30 -11.66
N GLU A 151 1.62 6.03 -10.83
CA GLU A 151 1.83 7.48 -10.98
C GLU A 151 2.58 7.82 -12.27
N GLY A 152 3.61 7.03 -12.62
CA GLY A 152 4.32 7.17 -13.89
C GLY A 152 3.40 6.93 -15.09
N PHE A 153 2.56 5.90 -15.03
CA PHE A 153 1.60 5.57 -16.09
C PHE A 153 0.51 6.64 -16.22
N ALA A 154 0.01 7.18 -15.10
CA ALA A 154 -0.93 8.30 -15.10
C ALA A 154 -0.35 9.54 -15.77
N ALA A 155 0.88 9.93 -15.41
CA ALA A 155 1.56 11.08 -16.02
C ALA A 155 1.82 10.88 -17.52
N TRP A 156 2.08 9.65 -17.94
CA TRP A 156 2.25 9.30 -19.35
C TRP A 156 0.92 9.39 -20.13
N LEU A 157 -0.18 8.86 -19.57
CA LEU A 157 -1.51 8.89 -20.20
C LEU A 157 -2.07 10.31 -20.32
N ASP A 158 -1.86 11.16 -19.31
CA ASP A 158 -2.40 12.52 -19.29
C ASP A 158 -1.52 13.53 -20.08
N GLN A 159 -0.52 13.04 -20.85
CA GLN A 159 0.31 13.80 -21.82
C GLN A 159 0.84 15.15 -21.31
N GLY A 160 1.26 15.22 -20.05
CA GLY A 160 1.82 16.44 -19.44
C GLY A 160 0.82 17.37 -18.76
N SER A 161 -0.48 17.06 -18.78
CA SER A 161 -1.47 17.70 -17.90
C SER A 161 -1.25 17.34 -16.42
N TYR A 162 -0.72 16.14 -16.18
CA TYR A 162 -0.38 15.63 -14.86
C TYR A 162 1.13 15.43 -14.69
N TYR A 163 1.67 15.91 -13.56
CA TYR A 163 3.05 15.71 -13.17
C TYR A 163 3.13 14.77 -11.97
N ALA A 164 3.71 13.59 -12.16
CA ALA A 164 3.92 12.64 -11.08
C ALA A 164 5.05 13.12 -10.16
N VAL A 165 4.78 13.24 -8.85
CA VAL A 165 5.78 13.63 -7.85
C VAL A 165 5.92 12.55 -6.78
N MET A 166 6.84 11.62 -7.01
CA MET A 166 7.14 10.51 -6.10
C MET A 166 7.92 11.02 -4.89
N GLY A 167 7.54 10.52 -3.70
CA GLY A 167 8.12 10.95 -2.42
C GLY A 167 7.49 12.21 -1.81
N SER A 168 6.58 12.88 -2.53
CA SER A 168 5.84 14.00 -1.98
C SER A 168 4.95 13.59 -0.80
N ALA A 169 4.59 14.53 0.07
CA ALA A 169 3.68 14.29 1.18
C ALA A 169 2.34 13.68 0.75
N ARG A 170 1.79 14.11 -0.41
CA ARG A 170 0.59 13.50 -1.01
C ARG A 170 0.85 12.06 -1.44
N TRP A 171 2.00 11.77 -2.03
CA TRP A 171 2.36 10.40 -2.42
C TRP A 171 2.46 9.48 -1.20
N TRP A 172 3.02 9.97 -0.08
CA TRP A 172 3.04 9.24 1.19
C TRP A 172 1.64 8.96 1.75
N ASP A 173 0.72 9.92 1.71
CA ASP A 173 -0.67 9.71 2.12
C ASP A 173 -1.28 8.51 1.38
N ILE A 174 -1.08 8.48 0.07
CA ILE A 174 -1.62 7.46 -0.82
C ILE A 174 -0.98 6.08 -0.52
N VAL A 175 0.35 6.00 -0.39
CA VAL A 175 1.03 4.73 -0.11
C VAL A 175 0.63 4.18 1.26
N LEU A 176 0.59 5.02 2.29
CA LEU A 176 0.22 4.58 3.64
C LEU A 176 -1.27 4.23 3.74
N LEU A 177 -2.15 4.97 3.06
CA LEU A 177 -3.56 4.64 3.00
C LEU A 177 -3.80 3.28 2.34
N SER A 178 -3.17 3.02 1.18
CA SER A 178 -3.30 1.73 0.51
C SER A 178 -2.77 0.57 1.37
N TYR A 179 -1.68 0.78 2.10
CA TYR A 179 -1.14 -0.21 3.03
C TYR A 179 -2.06 -0.47 4.22
N ALA A 180 -2.60 0.59 4.83
CA ALA A 180 -3.56 0.46 5.93
C ALA A 180 -4.80 -0.34 5.50
N VAL A 181 -5.33 -0.04 4.30
CA VAL A 181 -6.46 -0.77 3.73
C VAL A 181 -6.11 -2.23 3.45
N ALA A 182 -4.90 -2.52 2.95
CA ALA A 182 -4.45 -3.89 2.73
C ALA A 182 -4.39 -4.71 4.04
N ILE A 183 -3.89 -4.10 5.13
CA ILE A 183 -3.87 -4.73 6.46
C ILE A 183 -5.30 -5.03 6.94
N CYS A 184 -6.20 -4.04 6.84
CA CYS A 184 -7.61 -4.22 7.19
C CYS A 184 -8.26 -5.34 6.37
N GLY A 185 -7.97 -5.40 5.06
CA GLY A 185 -8.44 -6.45 4.16
C GLY A 185 -7.98 -7.84 4.59
N ASN A 186 -6.71 -8.00 4.95
CA ASN A 186 -6.19 -9.28 5.46
C ASN A 186 -6.89 -9.70 6.77
N GLY A 187 -7.11 -8.73 7.67
CA GLY A 187 -7.82 -8.96 8.93
C GLY A 187 -9.26 -9.42 8.68
N ALA A 188 -9.98 -8.76 7.78
CA ALA A 188 -11.32 -9.15 7.37
C ALA A 188 -11.36 -10.57 6.76
N GLN A 189 -10.40 -10.91 5.91
CA GLN A 189 -10.30 -12.26 5.34
C GLN A 189 -10.01 -13.32 6.40
N ALA A 190 -9.14 -13.03 7.37
CA ALA A 190 -8.84 -13.94 8.47
C ALA A 190 -10.10 -14.19 9.32
N LEU A 191 -10.86 -13.14 9.62
CA LEU A 191 -12.14 -13.25 10.33
C LEU A 191 -13.19 -14.04 9.54
N ALA A 192 -13.30 -13.78 8.23
CA ALA A 192 -14.22 -14.52 7.36
C ALA A 192 -13.89 -16.02 7.31
N LYS A 193 -12.61 -16.37 7.19
CA LYS A 193 -12.14 -17.77 7.23
C LYS A 193 -12.44 -18.42 8.59
N ALA A 194 -12.18 -17.72 9.69
CA ALA A 194 -12.49 -18.22 11.03
C ALA A 194 -14.00 -18.44 11.25
N GLY A 195 -14.83 -17.51 10.76
CA GLY A 195 -16.29 -17.61 10.79
C GLY A 195 -16.82 -18.78 9.96
N GLY A 196 -16.33 -18.92 8.72
CA GLY A 196 -16.69 -20.03 7.83
C GLY A 196 -16.36 -21.40 8.41
N LEU A 197 -15.19 -21.54 9.04
CA LEU A 197 -14.79 -22.77 9.74
C LEU A 197 -15.67 -23.08 10.98
N ARG A 198 -16.17 -22.06 11.68
CA ARG A 198 -17.11 -22.27 12.79
C ARG A 198 -18.47 -22.74 12.27
N LEU A 199 -18.98 -22.11 11.22
CA LEU A 199 -20.25 -22.49 10.60
C LEU A 199 -20.19 -23.92 10.05
N SER A 200 -19.12 -24.29 9.34
CA SER A 200 -18.99 -25.65 8.80
C SER A 200 -18.97 -26.72 9.90
N ARG A 201 -18.33 -26.45 11.05
CA ARG A 201 -18.35 -27.33 12.22
C ARG A 201 -19.74 -27.46 12.85
N ILE A 202 -20.54 -26.38 12.86
CA ILE A 202 -21.92 -26.42 13.35
C ILE A 202 -22.79 -27.28 12.43
N PHE A 203 -22.72 -27.06 11.11
CA PHE A 203 -23.45 -27.87 10.14
C PHE A 203 -23.04 -29.35 10.18
N ALA A 204 -21.75 -29.65 10.33
CA ALA A 204 -21.27 -31.03 10.46
C ALA A 204 -21.82 -31.74 11.71
N ARG A 205 -22.09 -31.01 12.81
CA ARG A 205 -22.71 -31.57 14.04
C ARG A 205 -24.22 -31.76 13.91
N LEU A 206 -24.87 -31.02 13.02
CA LEU A 206 -26.32 -31.08 12.77
C LEU A 206 -26.69 -32.04 11.63
N GLY A 207 -25.70 -32.59 10.91
CA GLY A 207 -25.94 -33.59 9.86
C GLY A 207 -26.64 -34.83 10.42
N PRO A 208 -27.57 -35.43 9.66
CA PRO A 208 -28.39 -36.54 10.13
C PRO A 208 -27.49 -37.68 10.59
N LYS A 209 -27.65 -38.12 11.85
CA LYS A 209 -27.17 -39.43 12.29
C LYS A 209 -27.97 -40.43 11.47
N GLY A 210 -27.35 -41.00 10.43
CA GLY A 210 -27.96 -42.06 9.63
C GLY A 210 -28.47 -43.14 10.57
N GLY A 211 -29.79 -43.33 10.58
CA GLY A 211 -30.47 -44.47 11.18
C GLY A 211 -30.53 -45.62 10.20
#